data_AF-A0A6G6YG03-F1
#
_entry.id   AF-A0A6G6YG03-F1
#
_cell.length_a   1.000
_cell.length_b   1.000
_cell.length_c   1.000
_cell.angle_alpha   90.00
_cell.angle_beta   90.00
_cell.angle_gamma   90.00
#
_symmetry.space_group_name_H-M   'P 1'
#
loop_
_entity.id
_entity.type
_entity.pdbx_description
1 polymer ?
#
loop_
_entity_poly.entity_id
_entity_poly.type
_entity_poly.pdbx_seq_one_letter_code
_entity_poly.pdbx_strand_id
1 'polypeptide(L)'
;MFTACSSSDDDSPQPEQVAKEITAEELSDYVIIEEYLPKASAPAEYGDKPILMTAYLLKIVGSNQFLIFNMDSHGTYQREIQTTYDASTGITAVKMFFGYYDFTRDASGQIVVIKSRHNEDSPQFISKYFDSQYIQLEKRTLSIYDNASYKNITGNGYYRFRVNDNKWRWKENTVPTDVELTWSYNKYDSNNMWLGGDSGSEKYKNLFVIIPKGNGWKGQHKDKDLLLINTMDQFIYKAVGDIGVYEVNN
;
A
#
# COMPACT_ATOMS: atom_id res chain seq x y z
N MET A 1 13.06 65.26 -23.58
CA MET A 1 12.45 63.93 -23.38
C MET A 1 13.22 63.25 -22.26
N PHE A 2 12.61 63.11 -21.09
CA PHE A 2 13.19 62.36 -19.98
C PHE A 2 12.90 60.87 -20.21
N THR A 3 13.94 60.05 -20.31
CA THR A 3 13.82 58.59 -20.22
C THR A 3 14.15 58.21 -18.78
N ALA A 4 13.11 57.95 -17.98
CA ALA A 4 13.25 57.37 -16.66
C ALA A 4 13.07 55.85 -16.78
N CYS A 5 14.04 55.12 -16.22
CA CYS A 5 14.05 53.69 -16.03
C CYS A 5 12.83 53.24 -15.19
N SER A 6 12.27 52.07 -15.50
CA SER A 6 11.65 51.23 -14.46
C SER A 6 12.38 49.89 -14.42
N SER A 7 13.34 49.83 -13.52
CA SER A 7 13.76 48.61 -12.85
C SER A 7 12.55 47.97 -12.18
N SER A 8 12.13 46.81 -12.66
CA SER A 8 11.31 45.89 -11.88
C SER A 8 11.76 44.47 -12.21
N ASP A 9 13.02 44.18 -11.86
CA ASP A 9 13.37 42.85 -11.37
C ASP A 9 12.73 42.75 -9.98
N ASP A 10 11.47 42.32 -9.97
CA ASP A 10 10.74 42.00 -8.75
C ASP A 10 11.25 40.63 -8.27
N ASP A 11 12.44 40.64 -7.65
CA ASP A 11 13.06 39.53 -6.92
C ASP A 11 12.32 39.21 -5.60
N SER A 12 11.05 39.62 -5.47
CA SER A 12 10.23 39.14 -4.37
C SER A 12 10.12 37.61 -4.47
N PRO A 13 10.34 36.86 -3.37
CA PRO A 13 10.02 35.45 -3.36
C PRO A 13 8.57 35.32 -3.79
N GLN A 14 8.32 34.67 -4.93
CA GLN A 14 6.98 34.20 -5.26
C GLN A 14 6.45 33.51 -4.01
N PRO A 15 5.24 33.83 -3.52
CA PRO A 15 4.68 33.15 -2.35
C PRO A 15 4.80 31.66 -2.59
N GLU A 16 5.32 30.90 -1.62
CA GLU A 16 5.32 29.45 -1.71
C GLU A 16 3.92 29.02 -2.13
N GLN A 17 3.81 28.45 -3.33
CA GLN A 17 2.52 28.17 -3.90
C GLN A 17 1.93 27.01 -3.11
N VAL A 18 1.01 27.33 -2.19
CA VAL A 18 0.36 26.32 -1.35
C VAL A 18 -0.26 25.27 -2.26
N ALA A 19 0.04 23.99 -1.98
CA ALA A 19 -0.39 22.87 -2.79
C ALA A 19 -1.93 22.85 -2.90
N LYS A 20 -2.44 22.69 -4.11
CA LYS A 20 -3.88 22.57 -4.37
C LYS A 20 -4.44 21.30 -3.72
N GLU A 21 -5.71 21.39 -3.30
CA GLU A 21 -6.49 20.24 -2.84
C GLU A 21 -6.34 19.04 -3.78
N ILE A 22 -6.16 17.87 -3.19
CA ILE A 22 -6.11 16.60 -3.89
C ILE A 22 -7.50 15.97 -3.82
N THR A 23 -8.08 15.67 -4.97
CA THR A 23 -9.43 15.11 -5.04
C THR A 23 -9.45 13.60 -4.80
N ALA A 24 -10.62 13.07 -4.43
CA ALA A 24 -10.83 11.62 -4.31
C ALA A 24 -10.62 10.88 -5.64
N GLU A 25 -10.97 11.52 -6.77
CA GLU A 25 -10.73 10.97 -8.10
C GLU A 25 -9.23 10.82 -8.36
N GLU A 26 -8.43 11.84 -8.08
CA GLU A 26 -6.97 11.76 -8.24
C GLU A 26 -6.34 10.71 -7.32
N LEU A 27 -6.82 10.56 -6.08
CA LEU A 27 -6.33 9.52 -5.16
C LEU A 27 -6.77 8.11 -5.56
N SER A 28 -7.82 7.96 -6.37
CA SER A 28 -8.27 6.65 -6.84
C SER A 28 -7.26 5.95 -7.76
N ASP A 29 -6.33 6.70 -8.33
CA ASP A 29 -5.21 6.18 -9.10
C ASP A 29 -4.07 5.63 -8.23
N TYR A 30 -4.19 5.68 -6.90
CA TYR A 30 -3.12 5.30 -5.99
C TYR A 30 -3.53 4.19 -5.01
N VAL A 31 -2.52 3.51 -4.50
CA VAL A 31 -2.57 2.61 -3.36
C VAL A 31 -1.56 3.09 -2.32
N ILE A 32 -1.98 3.12 -1.07
CA ILE A 32 -1.12 3.36 0.08
C ILE A 32 -0.69 2.02 0.59
N ILE A 33 0.62 1.86 0.83
CA ILE A 33 1.21 0.66 1.39
C ILE A 33 1.91 1.10 2.66
N GLU A 34 1.56 0.48 3.79
CA GLU A 34 2.07 0.87 5.10
C GLU A 34 2.49 -0.35 5.91
N GLU A 35 3.72 -0.29 6.41
CA GLU A 35 4.30 -1.25 7.32
C GLU A 35 4.08 -0.82 8.76
N TYR A 36 3.64 -1.77 9.58
CA TYR A 36 3.40 -1.58 11.00
C TYR A 36 4.20 -2.58 11.81
N LEU A 37 4.65 -2.16 12.99
CA LEU A 37 5.32 -3.03 13.96
C LEU A 37 4.52 -3.06 15.27
N PRO A 38 4.39 -4.22 15.94
CA PRO A 38 3.82 -4.27 17.28
C PRO A 38 4.54 -3.31 18.25
N LYS A 39 3.76 -2.55 19.01
CA LYS A 39 4.26 -1.73 20.12
C LYS A 39 4.87 -2.63 21.20
N ALA A 40 5.78 -2.10 22.00
CA ALA A 40 6.29 -2.81 23.18
C ALA A 40 5.19 -3.19 24.19
N SER A 41 4.06 -2.46 24.18
CA SER A 41 2.88 -2.73 25.01
C SER A 41 1.87 -3.70 24.39
N ALA A 42 2.12 -4.18 23.17
CA ALA A 42 1.23 -5.12 22.51
C ALA A 42 1.19 -6.48 23.24
N PRO A 43 0.04 -7.17 23.26
CA PRO A 43 -0.03 -8.56 23.67
C PRO A 43 0.99 -9.43 22.94
N ALA A 44 1.66 -10.33 23.66
CA ALA A 44 2.71 -11.19 23.10
C ALA A 44 2.23 -12.08 21.94
N GLU A 45 0.92 -12.36 21.88
CA GLU A 45 0.31 -13.10 20.78
C GLU A 45 0.40 -12.38 19.42
N TYR A 46 0.59 -11.06 19.37
CA TYR A 46 0.80 -10.32 18.11
C TYR A 46 2.23 -10.45 17.57
N GLY A 47 3.13 -11.06 18.35
CA GLY A 47 4.52 -11.25 17.99
C GLY A 47 5.32 -9.95 17.93
N ASP A 48 6.41 -9.98 17.17
CA ASP A 48 7.40 -8.90 17.05
C ASP A 48 7.73 -8.58 15.59
N LYS A 49 6.97 -9.17 14.64
CA LYS A 49 7.23 -9.09 13.21
C LYS A 49 6.37 -8.03 12.54
N PRO A 50 6.87 -7.38 11.48
CA PRO A 50 6.12 -6.37 10.78
C PRO A 50 4.91 -6.97 10.06
N ILE A 51 3.82 -6.23 10.04
CA ILE A 51 2.63 -6.51 9.24
C ILE A 51 2.53 -5.48 8.12
N LEU A 52 1.85 -5.86 7.05
CA LEU A 52 1.56 -4.97 5.93
C LEU A 52 0.07 -4.67 5.89
N MET A 53 -0.23 -3.39 5.73
CA MET A 53 -1.57 -2.92 5.46
C MET A 53 -1.56 -2.02 4.22
N THR A 54 -2.69 -2.01 3.54
CA THR A 54 -2.86 -1.25 2.31
C THR A 54 -4.16 -0.47 2.34
N ALA A 55 -4.24 0.60 1.56
CA ALA A 55 -5.46 1.34 1.36
C ALA A 55 -5.58 1.85 -0.06
N TYR A 56 -6.79 1.83 -0.63
CA TYR A 56 -7.07 2.43 -1.93
C TYR A 56 -8.52 2.93 -2.00
N LEU A 57 -8.80 3.79 -2.99
CA LEU A 57 -10.13 4.32 -3.24
C LEU A 57 -10.74 3.67 -4.48
N LEU A 58 -12.06 3.47 -4.45
CA LEU A 58 -12.83 2.98 -5.58
C LEU A 58 -14.10 3.82 -5.76
N LYS A 59 -14.34 4.28 -6.99
CA LYS A 59 -15.55 4.99 -7.36
C LYS A 59 -16.71 4.01 -7.53
N ILE A 60 -17.84 4.30 -6.89
CA ILE A 60 -19.05 3.48 -7.04
C ILE A 60 -19.61 3.69 -8.46
N VAL A 61 -19.81 2.61 -9.19
CA VAL A 61 -20.37 2.66 -10.55
C VAL A 61 -21.74 3.34 -10.54
N GLY A 62 -21.91 4.35 -11.39
CA GLY A 62 -23.17 5.12 -11.48
C GLY A 62 -23.38 6.13 -10.35
N SER A 63 -22.36 6.41 -9.53
CA SER A 63 -22.40 7.42 -8.46
C SER A 63 -21.14 8.30 -8.50
N ASN A 64 -21.22 9.48 -7.87
CA ASN A 64 -20.07 10.34 -7.61
C ASN A 64 -19.39 10.04 -6.26
N GLN A 65 -19.81 8.96 -5.59
CA GLN A 65 -19.27 8.54 -4.31
C GLN A 65 -18.04 7.65 -4.50
N PHE A 66 -17.10 7.78 -3.58
CA PHE A 66 -15.94 6.91 -3.45
C PHE A 66 -16.00 6.13 -2.15
N LEU A 67 -15.62 4.87 -2.23
CA LEU A 67 -15.35 4.02 -1.08
C LEU A 67 -13.85 3.93 -0.87
N ILE A 68 -13.46 3.88 0.38
CA ILE A 68 -12.12 3.52 0.82
C ILE A 68 -12.14 2.04 1.16
N PHE A 69 -11.13 1.33 0.70
CA PHE A 69 -10.82 -0.04 1.09
C PHE A 69 -9.50 -0.05 1.84
N ASN A 70 -9.50 -0.59 3.06
CA ASN A 70 -8.30 -0.96 3.80
C ASN A 70 -8.16 -2.48 3.77
N MET A 71 -6.95 -2.99 3.56
CA MET A 71 -6.72 -4.42 3.50
C MET A 71 -5.46 -4.85 4.25
N ASP A 72 -5.57 -5.97 4.93
CA ASP A 72 -4.47 -6.74 5.51
C ASP A 72 -4.65 -8.23 5.17
N SER A 73 -3.78 -9.09 5.67
CA SER A 73 -3.89 -10.54 5.43
C SER A 73 -5.21 -11.14 5.96
N HIS A 74 -5.85 -10.53 6.95
CA HIS A 74 -7.07 -11.03 7.59
C HIS A 74 -8.35 -10.68 6.83
N GLY A 75 -8.35 -9.60 6.06
CA GLY A 75 -9.48 -9.25 5.22
C GLY A 75 -9.48 -7.81 4.74
N THR A 76 -10.70 -7.35 4.41
CA THR A 76 -10.93 -6.04 3.82
C THR A 76 -11.98 -5.27 4.62
N TYR A 77 -11.69 -3.99 4.85
CA TYR A 77 -12.56 -3.06 5.56
C TYR A 77 -12.93 -1.92 4.62
N GLN A 78 -14.21 -1.57 4.56
CA GLN A 78 -14.69 -0.53 3.64
C GLN A 78 -15.49 0.54 4.37
N ARG A 79 -15.43 1.77 3.86
CA ARG A 79 -16.27 2.89 4.29
C ARG A 79 -16.34 3.99 3.23
N GLU A 80 -17.32 4.87 3.35
CA GLU A 80 -17.38 6.08 2.54
C GLU A 80 -16.19 6.99 2.83
N ILE A 81 -15.67 7.63 1.77
CA ILE A 81 -14.61 8.61 1.89
C ILE A 81 -15.05 9.83 2.69
N GLN A 82 -14.14 10.35 3.50
CA GLN A 82 -14.25 11.69 4.09
C GLN A 82 -12.90 12.39 3.93
N THR A 83 -12.88 13.52 3.24
CA THR A 83 -11.70 14.35 3.03
C THR A 83 -11.85 15.70 3.71
N THR A 84 -10.73 16.27 4.15
CA THR A 84 -10.64 17.65 4.61
C THR A 84 -9.41 18.30 3.98
N TYR A 85 -9.53 19.53 3.51
CA TYR A 85 -8.42 20.29 2.95
C TYR A 85 -8.13 21.52 3.80
N ASP A 86 -6.86 21.72 4.12
CA ASP A 86 -6.37 22.92 4.81
C ASP A 86 -5.61 23.81 3.82
N ALA A 87 -6.24 24.93 3.46
CA ALA A 87 -5.69 25.89 2.50
C ALA A 87 -4.49 26.69 3.03
N SER A 88 -4.20 26.63 4.33
CA SER A 88 -3.01 27.29 4.91
C SER A 88 -1.77 26.42 4.80
N THR A 89 -1.93 25.10 4.80
CA THR A 89 -0.83 24.12 4.74
C THR A 89 -0.76 23.37 3.41
N GLY A 90 -1.82 23.41 2.59
CA GLY A 90 -1.90 22.64 1.35
C GLY A 90 -2.05 21.14 1.60
N ILE A 91 -2.56 20.76 2.78
CA ILE A 91 -2.72 19.36 3.18
C ILE A 91 -4.15 18.92 2.92
N THR A 92 -4.30 17.83 2.16
CA THR A 92 -5.55 17.07 2.09
C THR A 92 -5.44 15.87 3.01
N ALA A 93 -6.28 15.79 4.03
CA ALA A 93 -6.40 14.62 4.89
C ALA A 93 -7.56 13.74 4.44
N VAL A 94 -7.33 12.43 4.38
CA VAL A 94 -8.36 11.43 4.07
C VAL A 94 -8.56 10.52 5.26
N LYS A 95 -9.78 10.47 5.77
CA LYS A 95 -10.13 9.60 6.90
C LYS A 95 -10.31 8.16 6.41
N MET A 96 -9.50 7.27 6.93
CA MET A 96 -9.49 5.84 6.69
C MET A 96 -10.22 5.09 7.80
N PHE A 97 -10.20 3.75 7.77
CA PHE A 97 -10.80 2.94 8.82
C PHE A 97 -10.04 3.02 10.16
N PHE A 98 -8.71 3.14 10.11
CA PHE A 98 -7.83 3.12 11.29
C PHE A 98 -7.28 4.49 11.71
N GLY A 99 -7.65 5.56 10.99
CA GLY A 99 -7.03 6.86 11.17
C GLY A 99 -7.21 7.79 9.98
N TYR A 100 -6.19 8.59 9.72
CA TYR A 100 -6.11 9.52 8.58
C TYR A 100 -4.78 9.33 7.86
N TYR A 101 -4.77 9.57 6.55
CA TYR A 101 -3.54 9.87 5.82
C TYR A 101 -3.58 11.32 5.38
N ASP A 102 -2.47 12.01 5.60
CA ASP A 102 -2.29 13.39 5.17
C ASP A 102 -1.45 13.40 3.89
N PHE A 103 -1.95 14.07 2.85
CA PHE A 103 -1.32 14.18 1.54
C PHE A 103 -1.01 15.63 1.20
N THR A 104 0.00 15.81 0.36
CA THR A 104 0.29 17.08 -0.30
C THR A 104 0.88 16.83 -1.68
N ARG A 105 1.30 17.90 -2.36
CA ARG A 105 2.04 17.82 -3.62
C ARG A 105 3.48 18.25 -3.39
N ASP A 106 4.42 17.52 -3.97
CA ASP A 106 5.80 17.97 -4.01
C ASP A 106 5.99 19.09 -5.05
N ALA A 107 7.23 19.60 -5.17
CA ALA A 107 7.58 20.67 -6.09
C ALA A 107 7.35 20.33 -7.57
N SER A 108 7.24 19.04 -7.93
CA SER A 108 6.91 18.58 -9.28
C SER A 108 5.39 18.48 -9.53
N GLY A 109 4.58 18.70 -8.49
CA GLY A 109 3.13 18.53 -8.52
C GLY A 109 2.67 17.09 -8.26
N GLN A 110 3.59 16.16 -7.97
CA GLN A 110 3.27 14.77 -7.65
C GLN A 110 2.63 14.67 -6.28
N ILE A 111 1.57 13.87 -6.17
CA ILE A 111 0.93 13.58 -4.88
C ILE A 111 1.87 12.73 -4.04
N VAL A 112 2.09 13.14 -2.80
CA VAL A 112 2.88 12.42 -1.81
C VAL A 112 2.09 12.24 -0.52
N VAL A 113 2.33 11.13 0.16
CA VAL A 113 1.82 10.90 1.52
C VAL A 113 2.82 11.44 2.54
N ILE A 114 2.37 12.29 3.46
CA ILE A 114 3.22 12.90 4.48
C ILE A 114 3.35 11.96 5.67
N LYS A 115 2.20 11.49 6.18
CA LYS A 115 2.12 10.65 7.37
C LYS A 115 0.77 9.96 7.47
N SER A 116 0.74 8.89 8.24
CA SER A 116 -0.49 8.39 8.83
C SER A 116 -0.70 9.00 10.22
N ARG A 117 -1.96 9.18 10.60
CA ARG A 117 -2.38 9.57 11.95
C ARG A 117 -3.36 8.53 12.43
N HIS A 118 -2.97 7.69 13.39
CA HIS A 118 -3.89 6.73 13.97
C HIS A 118 -4.98 7.46 14.74
N ASN A 119 -6.21 6.99 14.63
CA ASN A 119 -7.27 7.48 15.48
C ASN A 119 -7.14 6.81 16.84
N GLU A 120 -6.72 7.54 17.87
CA GLU A 120 -6.55 7.02 19.24
C GLU A 120 -7.87 6.49 19.83
N ASP A 121 -9.01 7.05 19.39
CA ASP A 121 -10.35 6.61 19.76
C ASP A 121 -10.87 5.45 18.89
N SER A 122 -10.07 4.96 17.93
CA SER A 122 -10.45 3.83 17.10
C SER A 122 -10.61 2.57 17.95
N PRO A 123 -11.74 1.85 17.88
CA PRO A 123 -11.88 0.56 18.56
C PRO A 123 -11.01 -0.53 17.92
N GLN A 124 -10.30 -0.21 16.83
CA GLN A 124 -9.49 -1.16 16.08
C GLN A 124 -8.14 -1.40 16.74
N PHE A 125 -7.78 -2.67 16.86
CA PHE A 125 -6.57 -3.11 17.55
C PHE A 125 -5.28 -2.58 16.90
N ILE A 126 -5.26 -2.32 15.58
CA ILE A 126 -4.08 -1.77 14.89
C ILE A 126 -3.67 -0.44 15.50
N SER A 127 -4.59 0.52 15.60
CA SER A 127 -4.35 1.85 16.17
C SER A 127 -3.85 1.77 17.63
N LYS A 128 -4.29 0.75 18.37
CA LYS A 128 -3.94 0.56 19.77
C LYS A 128 -2.56 -0.08 19.96
N TYR A 129 -2.24 -1.12 19.20
CA TYR A 129 -1.10 -2.00 19.49
C TYR A 129 0.02 -1.98 18.47
N PHE A 130 -0.07 -1.18 17.40
CA PHE A 130 0.94 -1.16 16.36
C PHE A 130 1.38 0.28 16.04
N ASP A 131 2.67 0.45 15.74
CA ASP A 131 3.27 1.70 15.29
C ASP A 131 3.56 1.63 13.80
N SER A 132 3.17 2.67 13.07
CA SER A 132 3.61 2.85 11.68
C SER A 132 5.12 2.99 11.60
N GLN A 133 5.76 2.20 10.75
CA GLN A 133 7.21 2.22 10.54
C GLN A 133 7.59 2.86 9.20
N TYR A 134 6.79 2.58 8.17
CA TYR A 134 7.08 3.05 6.82
C TYR A 134 5.80 3.13 6.01
N ILE A 135 5.66 4.20 5.24
CA ILE A 135 4.50 4.45 4.38
C ILE A 135 4.96 4.85 2.99
N GLN A 136 4.28 4.33 1.98
CA GLN A 136 4.56 4.60 0.59
C GLN A 136 3.25 4.76 -0.18
N LEU A 137 3.24 5.72 -1.10
CA LEU A 137 2.11 5.96 -2.00
C LEU A 137 2.52 5.57 -3.41
N GLU A 138 1.78 4.63 -3.99
CA GLU A 138 2.09 4.01 -5.27
C GLU A 138 0.97 4.25 -6.26
N LYS A 139 1.32 4.58 -7.51
CA LYS A 139 0.33 4.56 -8.58
C LYS A 139 -0.11 3.13 -8.85
N ARG A 140 -1.42 2.94 -8.98
CA ARG A 140 -2.01 1.70 -9.44
C ARG A 140 -1.58 1.42 -10.86
N THR A 141 -1.47 0.14 -11.18
CA THR A 141 -1.05 -0.33 -12.49
C THR A 141 -2.21 -0.98 -13.22
N LEU A 142 -2.19 -0.89 -14.55
CA LEU A 142 -3.06 -1.69 -15.42
C LEU A 142 -2.43 -3.02 -15.81
N SER A 143 -1.17 -3.26 -15.42
CA SER A 143 -0.45 -4.48 -15.75
C SER A 143 -0.98 -5.68 -14.96
N ILE A 144 -0.98 -6.85 -15.59
CA ILE A 144 -1.44 -8.10 -14.99
C ILE A 144 -0.22 -8.85 -14.43
N TYR A 145 -0.14 -8.92 -13.10
CA TYR A 145 1.00 -9.50 -12.38
C TYR A 145 0.79 -10.93 -11.85
N ASP A 146 -0.42 -11.48 -11.96
CA ASP A 146 -0.79 -12.75 -11.33
C ASP A 146 -0.82 -13.95 -12.29
N ASN A 147 -0.04 -13.87 -13.35
CA ASN A 147 0.29 -15.01 -14.19
C ASN A 147 1.82 -15.11 -14.34
N ALA A 148 2.50 -15.11 -13.20
CA ALA A 148 3.94 -14.99 -13.10
C ALA A 148 4.49 -15.80 -11.93
N SER A 149 5.80 -16.03 -11.97
CA SER A 149 6.56 -16.55 -10.83
C SER A 149 7.40 -15.44 -10.23
N TYR A 150 7.69 -15.56 -8.94
CA TYR A 150 8.39 -14.56 -8.15
C TYR A 150 9.45 -15.24 -7.30
N LYS A 151 10.67 -14.75 -7.34
CA LYS A 151 11.79 -15.27 -6.56
C LYS A 151 12.09 -14.34 -5.38
N ASN A 152 12.29 -14.91 -4.20
CA ASN A 152 12.70 -14.15 -3.03
C ASN A 152 14.07 -13.51 -3.30
N ILE A 153 14.20 -12.21 -3.00
CA ILE A 153 15.45 -11.48 -3.22
C ILE A 153 16.57 -11.94 -2.29
N THR A 154 16.24 -12.26 -1.04
CA THR A 154 17.22 -12.60 0.01
C THR A 154 17.20 -14.06 0.43
N GLY A 155 16.29 -14.87 -0.12
CA GLY A 155 16.10 -16.27 0.23
C GLY A 155 15.87 -17.17 -0.96
N ASN A 156 15.52 -18.42 -0.68
CA ASN A 156 15.33 -19.46 -1.71
C ASN A 156 13.85 -19.71 -2.05
N GLY A 157 12.93 -18.90 -1.53
CA GLY A 157 11.50 -19.09 -1.74
C GLY A 157 11.02 -18.61 -3.11
N TYR A 158 10.06 -19.33 -3.69
CA TYR A 158 9.39 -18.98 -4.93
C TYR A 158 7.89 -18.97 -4.73
N TYR A 159 7.24 -17.90 -5.20
CA TYR A 159 5.79 -17.87 -5.40
C TYR A 159 5.49 -18.04 -6.89
N ARG A 160 4.36 -18.67 -7.21
CA ARG A 160 3.79 -18.65 -8.55
C ARG A 160 2.28 -18.47 -8.48
N PHE A 161 1.75 -17.69 -9.40
CA PHE A 161 0.33 -17.38 -9.54
C PHE A 161 -0.15 -17.78 -10.94
N ARG A 162 -1.41 -18.22 -11.01
CA ARG A 162 -2.12 -18.53 -12.25
C ARG A 162 -3.49 -17.87 -12.20
N VAL A 163 -3.67 -16.90 -13.10
CA VAL A 163 -4.88 -16.07 -13.21
C VAL A 163 -6.13 -16.84 -13.63
N ASN A 164 -6.00 -17.89 -14.44
CA ASN A 164 -7.15 -18.57 -15.04
C ASN A 164 -8.11 -19.20 -14.01
N ASP A 165 -7.59 -19.63 -12.86
CA ASP A 165 -8.35 -20.26 -11.79
C ASP A 165 -8.01 -19.69 -10.40
N ASN A 166 -7.35 -18.52 -10.37
CA ASN A 166 -6.91 -17.81 -9.17
C ASN A 166 -6.16 -18.74 -8.20
N LYS A 167 -5.20 -19.51 -8.73
CA LYS A 167 -4.39 -20.45 -7.97
C LYS A 167 -2.96 -19.98 -7.77
N TRP A 168 -2.42 -20.30 -6.60
CA TRP A 168 -1.06 -19.98 -6.26
C TRP A 168 -0.40 -21.10 -5.46
N ARG A 169 0.93 -21.01 -5.33
CA ARG A 169 1.72 -21.86 -4.44
C ARG A 169 3.01 -21.15 -4.05
N TRP A 170 3.50 -21.44 -2.85
CA TRP A 170 4.88 -21.20 -2.46
C TRP A 170 5.66 -22.52 -2.39
N LYS A 171 6.91 -22.50 -2.83
CA LYS A 171 7.88 -23.58 -2.64
C LYS A 171 9.26 -23.02 -2.32
N GLU A 172 10.02 -23.80 -1.57
CA GLU A 172 11.43 -23.56 -1.36
C GLU A 172 12.26 -24.12 -2.53
N ASN A 173 13.32 -23.42 -2.90
CA ASN A 173 14.39 -23.81 -3.82
C ASN A 173 13.98 -24.03 -5.29
N THR A 174 12.69 -24.08 -5.63
CA THR A 174 12.24 -24.29 -7.01
C THR A 174 10.90 -23.60 -7.28
N VAL A 175 10.70 -23.17 -8.53
CA VAL A 175 9.45 -22.57 -9.00
C VAL A 175 8.35 -23.63 -8.99
N PRO A 176 7.18 -23.37 -8.37
CA PRO A 176 6.04 -24.27 -8.46
C PRO A 176 5.60 -24.53 -9.91
N THR A 177 5.19 -25.75 -10.20
CA THR A 177 4.59 -26.12 -11.49
C THR A 177 3.08 -25.88 -11.50
N ASP A 178 2.46 -25.84 -12.67
CA ASP A 178 1.01 -25.62 -12.81
C ASP A 178 0.16 -26.65 -12.06
N VAL A 179 0.62 -27.90 -11.97
CA VAL A 179 -0.09 -28.97 -11.25
C VAL A 179 -0.01 -28.81 -9.73
N GLU A 180 0.96 -28.06 -9.22
CA GLU A 180 1.16 -27.80 -7.78
C GLU A 180 0.37 -26.59 -7.28
N LEU A 181 -0.13 -25.74 -8.19
CA LEU A 181 -0.94 -24.56 -7.87
C LEU A 181 -2.34 -24.99 -7.39
N THR A 182 -2.45 -25.16 -6.08
CA THR A 182 -3.64 -25.72 -5.42
C THR A 182 -4.30 -24.74 -4.46
N TRP A 183 -3.57 -23.72 -4.00
CA TRP A 183 -4.06 -22.72 -3.05
C TRP A 183 -4.80 -21.61 -3.76
N SER A 184 -5.87 -21.08 -3.15
CA SER A 184 -6.69 -20.05 -3.77
C SER A 184 -6.28 -18.65 -3.30
N TYR A 185 -6.42 -17.67 -4.18
CA TYR A 185 -6.38 -16.25 -3.84
C TYR A 185 -7.58 -15.51 -4.43
N ASN A 186 -7.87 -14.33 -3.91
CA ASN A 186 -8.87 -13.39 -4.42
C ASN A 186 -8.18 -12.08 -4.77
N LYS A 187 -8.35 -11.68 -6.03
CA LYS A 187 -7.91 -10.38 -6.50
C LYS A 187 -8.90 -9.29 -6.15
N TYR A 188 -8.35 -8.10 -5.90
CA TYR A 188 -9.14 -6.90 -5.64
C TYR A 188 -8.94 -5.92 -6.78
N ASP A 189 -9.91 -5.01 -6.93
CA ASP A 189 -10.00 -4.08 -8.05
C ASP A 189 -8.78 -3.17 -8.20
N SER A 190 -7.89 -3.11 -7.19
CA SER A 190 -6.63 -2.36 -7.25
C SER A 190 -5.64 -2.85 -8.31
N ASN A 191 -5.78 -4.06 -8.86
CA ASN A 191 -4.81 -4.80 -9.71
C ASN A 191 -3.44 -5.08 -9.07
N ASN A 192 -3.03 -4.26 -8.11
CA ASN A 192 -1.78 -4.40 -7.39
C ASN A 192 -1.88 -5.39 -6.23
N MET A 193 -3.06 -5.86 -5.85
CA MET A 193 -3.21 -6.58 -4.59
C MET A 193 -4.18 -7.76 -4.64
N TRP A 194 -3.86 -8.77 -3.85
CA TRP A 194 -4.72 -9.92 -3.62
C TRP A 194 -4.52 -10.49 -2.22
N LEU A 195 -5.52 -11.25 -1.75
CA LEU A 195 -5.46 -12.01 -0.51
C LEU A 195 -5.51 -13.50 -0.82
N GLY A 196 -4.73 -14.32 -0.12
CA GLY A 196 -4.80 -15.77 -0.29
C GLY A 196 -4.55 -16.53 1.00
N GLY A 197 -5.26 -17.66 1.13
CA GLY A 197 -5.01 -18.63 2.18
C GLY A 197 -4.18 -19.78 1.62
N ASP A 198 -3.15 -20.19 2.34
CA ASP A 198 -2.50 -21.46 2.01
C ASP A 198 -3.37 -22.64 2.47
N SER A 199 -3.16 -23.80 1.85
CA SER A 199 -3.79 -25.07 2.24
C SER A 199 -2.77 -26.03 2.85
N GLY A 200 -1.71 -25.50 3.47
CA GLY A 200 -0.77 -26.25 4.29
C GLY A 200 -1.40 -26.66 5.63
N SER A 201 -0.58 -27.21 6.54
CA SER A 201 -1.04 -27.55 7.89
C SER A 201 -1.44 -26.31 8.70
N GLU A 202 -0.64 -25.25 8.57
CA GLU A 202 -0.77 -24.01 9.34
C GLU A 202 -1.82 -23.04 8.77
N LYS A 203 -2.18 -23.19 7.48
CA LYS A 203 -3.26 -22.45 6.81
C LYS A 203 -3.11 -20.93 6.95
N TYR A 204 -1.92 -20.42 6.70
CA TYR A 204 -1.63 -19.00 6.86
C TYR A 204 -2.44 -18.14 5.90
N LYS A 205 -2.65 -16.90 6.33
CA LYS A 205 -3.28 -15.84 5.54
C LYS A 205 -2.21 -14.95 4.96
N ASN A 206 -2.39 -14.53 3.70
CA ASN A 206 -1.38 -13.81 2.96
C ASN A 206 -1.99 -12.57 2.30
N LEU A 207 -1.33 -11.43 2.50
CA LEU A 207 -1.50 -10.24 1.68
C LEU A 207 -0.36 -10.17 0.66
N PHE A 208 -0.74 -9.98 -0.59
CA PHE A 208 0.14 -9.87 -1.73
C PHE A 208 0.02 -8.48 -2.32
N VAL A 209 1.14 -7.76 -2.48
CA VAL A 209 1.15 -6.37 -2.98
C VAL A 209 2.23 -6.17 -4.02
N ILE A 210 1.85 -5.70 -5.20
CA ILE A 210 2.75 -5.35 -6.28
C ILE A 210 3.23 -3.92 -6.15
N ILE A 211 4.54 -3.76 -6.24
CA ILE A 211 5.21 -2.48 -6.43
C ILE A 211 5.84 -2.50 -7.82
N PRO A 212 5.35 -1.66 -8.75
CA PRO A 212 5.92 -1.55 -10.08
C PRO A 212 7.38 -1.05 -10.06
N LYS A 213 8.12 -1.44 -11.10
CA LYS A 213 9.45 -0.93 -11.40
C LYS A 213 9.47 0.60 -11.44
N GLY A 214 10.54 1.17 -10.90
CA GLY A 214 10.76 2.61 -10.74
C GLY A 214 10.56 3.07 -9.29
N ASN A 215 9.71 2.38 -8.53
CA ASN A 215 9.35 2.80 -7.18
C ASN A 215 10.22 2.10 -6.12
N GLY A 216 10.29 0.76 -6.20
CA GLY A 216 11.02 -0.07 -5.24
C GLY A 216 10.36 -0.10 -3.85
N TRP A 217 10.89 -0.89 -2.92
CA TRP A 217 10.42 -0.93 -1.53
C TRP A 217 11.45 -0.30 -0.60
N LYS A 218 11.04 0.69 0.20
CA LYS A 218 11.95 1.44 1.09
C LYS A 218 13.18 1.99 0.35
N GLY A 219 12.97 2.40 -0.89
CA GLY A 219 14.00 2.92 -1.79
C GLY A 219 14.91 1.87 -2.44
N GLN A 220 14.71 0.57 -2.17
CA GLN A 220 15.52 -0.53 -2.71
C GLN A 220 14.85 -1.20 -3.94
N HIS A 221 15.65 -1.81 -4.80
CA HIS A 221 15.21 -2.61 -5.96
C HIS A 221 14.30 -1.85 -6.96
N LYS A 222 14.55 -0.55 -7.16
CA LYS A 222 13.79 0.30 -8.10
C LYS A 222 13.89 -0.16 -9.55
N ASP A 223 14.87 -0.99 -9.89
CA ASP A 223 15.12 -1.50 -11.23
C ASP A 223 14.22 -2.69 -11.60
N LYS A 224 13.38 -3.18 -10.68
CA LYS A 224 12.55 -4.39 -10.82
C LYS A 224 11.12 -4.16 -10.37
N ASP A 225 10.20 -4.93 -10.94
CA ASP A 225 8.86 -5.11 -10.37
C ASP A 225 8.95 -6.05 -9.17
N LEU A 226 8.32 -5.65 -8.06
CA LEU A 226 8.37 -6.37 -6.81
C LEU A 226 7.00 -6.90 -6.43
N LEU A 227 7.00 -8.04 -5.76
CA LEU A 227 5.90 -8.56 -5.00
C LEU A 227 6.28 -8.59 -3.52
N LEU A 228 5.56 -7.80 -2.72
CA LEU A 228 5.60 -7.89 -1.26
C LEU A 228 4.62 -8.96 -0.79
N ILE A 229 5.07 -9.74 0.19
CA ILE A 229 4.25 -10.74 0.86
C ILE A 229 4.27 -10.45 2.35
N ASN A 230 3.09 -10.33 2.95
CA ASN A 230 2.93 -10.46 4.39
C ASN A 230 2.14 -11.72 4.68
N THR A 231 2.74 -12.63 5.46
CA THR A 231 2.13 -13.90 5.85
C THR A 231 1.83 -13.85 7.34
N MET A 232 0.58 -14.14 7.70
CA MET A 232 0.09 -14.08 9.06
C MET A 232 -0.56 -15.40 9.47
N ASP A 233 -0.55 -15.64 10.78
CA ASP A 233 -1.32 -16.73 11.38
C ASP A 233 -2.81 -16.67 11.00
N GLN A 234 -3.46 -17.83 10.98
CA GLN A 234 -4.86 -17.95 10.59
C GLN A 234 -5.82 -17.29 11.58
N PHE A 235 -5.52 -17.37 12.88
CA PHE A 235 -6.45 -17.07 13.98
C PHE A 235 -6.03 -15.86 14.79
N ILE A 236 -4.73 -15.65 14.95
CA ILE A 236 -4.17 -14.53 15.71
C ILE A 236 -3.52 -13.52 14.79
N TYR A 237 -3.53 -12.25 15.22
CA TYR A 237 -2.97 -11.16 14.43
C TYR A 237 -1.45 -11.08 14.57
N LYS A 238 -0.77 -12.12 14.08
CA LYS A 238 0.67 -12.34 14.20
C LYS A 238 1.29 -12.61 12.85
N ALA A 239 2.28 -11.83 12.45
CA ALA A 239 3.09 -12.13 11.29
C ALA A 239 4.02 -13.34 11.57
N VAL A 240 4.11 -14.26 10.60
CA VAL A 240 4.94 -15.46 10.68
C VAL A 240 6.43 -15.11 10.53
N GLY A 241 6.72 -14.06 9.78
CA GLY A 241 8.07 -13.56 9.53
C GLY A 241 8.03 -12.12 9.04
N ASP A 242 9.19 -11.60 8.65
CA ASP A 242 9.30 -10.28 8.06
C ASP A 242 8.56 -10.20 6.72
N ILE A 243 8.27 -8.97 6.25
CA ILE A 243 7.66 -8.76 4.94
C ILE A 243 8.63 -9.27 3.87
N GLY A 244 8.21 -10.31 3.15
CA GLY A 244 9.02 -10.89 2.10
C GLY A 244 8.99 -10.02 0.85
N VAL A 245 10.17 -9.83 0.23
CA VAL A 245 10.32 -9.06 -1.00
C VAL A 245 10.78 -9.99 -2.11
N TYR A 246 9.99 -10.04 -3.18
CA TYR A 246 10.22 -10.95 -4.30
C TYR A 246 10.27 -10.15 -5.60
N GLU A 247 11.08 -10.60 -6.54
CA GLU A 247 11.13 -10.04 -7.89
C GLU A 247 10.48 -10.97 -8.89
N VAL A 248 9.92 -10.40 -9.96
CA VAL A 248 9.40 -11.18 -11.10
C VAL A 248 10.51 -12.10 -11.64
N ASN A 249 10.20 -13.38 -11.74
CA ASN A 249 11.08 -14.44 -12.23
C ASN A 249 10.42 -15.08 -13.45
N ASN A 250 10.78 -14.57 -14.63
CA ASN A 250 10.34 -15.10 -15.93
C ASN A 250 11.09 -16.38 -16.31
#